data_AF-A0A1Q3UZX4-F1
#
_entry.id   AF-A0A1Q3UZX4-F1
#
_cell.length_a   1.000
_cell.length_b   1.000
_cell.length_c   1.000
_cell.angle_alpha   90.00
_cell.angle_beta   90.00
_cell.angle_gamma   90.00
#
_symmetry.space_group_name_H-M   'P 1'
#
loop_
_entity.id
_entity.type
_entity.pdbx_description
1 polymer ?
#
loop_
_entity_poly.entity_id
_entity_poly.type
_entity_poly.pdbx_seq_one_letter_code
_entity_poly.pdbx_strand_id
1 'polypeptide(L)'
;MTAPILTIGYEGCTIDGVVAALRDAGTELLIDVRAVPQSRKPGFSKRQLAAGLDEAGIRYVHLVGLGTPKPGRDAARAGKTDRMEAIFREHMTSDRAQADLAQARGLARTARVCLLCFERDPAQCHRRLVAEMVQAETGQDILHLHA
;
A
#
# COMPACT_ATOMS: atom_id res chain seq x y z
N MET A 1 21.73 -1.14 -9.28
CA MET A 1 20.29 -1.48 -9.39
C MET A 1 19.57 -0.72 -8.29
N THR A 2 18.51 0.00 -8.64
CA THR A 2 17.63 0.66 -7.67
C THR A 2 16.81 -0.39 -6.92
N ALA A 3 16.58 -0.21 -5.62
CA ALA A 3 15.77 -1.16 -4.85
C ALA A 3 14.33 -1.20 -5.39
N PRO A 4 13.67 -2.38 -5.46
CA PRO A 4 12.29 -2.47 -5.91
C PRO A 4 11.32 -1.80 -4.93
N ILE A 5 10.17 -1.36 -5.46
CA ILE A 5 8.98 -1.00 -4.69
C ILE A 5 8.32 -2.30 -4.24
N LEU A 6 8.26 -2.51 -2.94
CA LEU A 6 7.60 -3.68 -2.37
C LEU A 6 6.11 -3.40 -2.23
N THR A 7 5.29 -4.45 -2.27
CA THR A 7 3.86 -4.34 -1.94
C THR A 7 3.41 -5.55 -1.16
N ILE A 8 2.42 -5.40 -0.28
CA ILE A 8 1.86 -6.50 0.50
C ILE A 8 0.37 -6.27 0.78
N GLY A 9 -0.38 -7.38 0.79
CA GLY A 9 -1.79 -7.44 1.20
C GLY A 9 -1.92 -8.32 2.43
N TYR A 10 -2.67 -7.85 3.44
CA TYR A 10 -2.76 -8.55 4.73
C TYR A 10 -4.00 -9.43 4.89
N GLU A 11 -4.84 -9.58 3.88
CA GLU A 11 -5.95 -10.52 3.86
C GLU A 11 -5.44 -11.94 4.10
N GLY A 12 -6.04 -12.64 5.06
CA GLY A 12 -5.59 -13.98 5.48
C GLY A 12 -4.34 -14.05 6.37
N CYS A 13 -3.51 -13.00 6.47
CA CYS A 13 -2.22 -13.06 7.19
C CYS A 13 -2.34 -12.87 8.73
N THR A 14 -1.24 -12.88 9.47
CA THR A 14 -1.19 -12.32 10.84
C THR A 14 -0.32 -11.07 10.84
N ILE A 15 -0.39 -10.24 11.89
CA ILE A 15 0.51 -9.08 11.99
C ILE A 15 1.97 -9.55 12.04
N ASP A 16 2.26 -10.62 12.80
CA ASP A 16 3.60 -11.20 12.91
C ASP A 16 4.11 -11.72 11.55
N GLY A 17 3.25 -12.40 10.77
CA GLY A 17 3.61 -12.86 9.43
C GLY A 17 3.92 -11.72 8.47
N VAL A 18 3.12 -10.64 8.52
CA VAL A 18 3.38 -9.43 7.72
C VAL A 18 4.69 -8.78 8.15
N VAL A 19 4.92 -8.60 9.44
CA VAL A 19 6.17 -8.01 9.95
C VAL A 19 7.39 -8.86 9.56
N ALA A 20 7.31 -10.19 9.67
CA ALA A 20 8.37 -11.09 9.24
C ALA A 20 8.69 -10.92 7.74
N ALA A 21 7.67 -10.97 6.87
CA ALA A 21 7.85 -10.78 5.44
C ALA A 21 8.46 -9.41 5.09
N LEU A 22 8.09 -8.35 5.82
CA LEU A 22 8.65 -7.02 5.64
C LEU A 22 10.14 -6.96 6.04
N ARG A 23 10.52 -7.61 7.15
CA ARG A 23 11.92 -7.68 7.62
C ARG A 23 12.79 -8.51 6.67
N ASP A 24 12.31 -9.67 6.23
CA ASP A 24 13.02 -10.54 5.29
C ASP A 24 13.26 -9.83 3.96
N ALA A 25 12.29 -9.01 3.54
CA ALA A 25 12.41 -8.18 2.36
C ALA A 25 13.23 -6.90 2.58
N GLY A 26 13.74 -6.62 3.79
CA GLY A 26 14.53 -5.43 4.11
C GLY A 26 13.73 -4.11 4.03
N THR A 27 12.44 -4.14 4.32
CA THR A 27 11.58 -2.94 4.28
C THR A 27 11.99 -1.96 5.38
N GLU A 28 12.21 -0.70 5.01
CA GLU A 28 12.56 0.37 5.96
C GLU A 28 11.37 1.28 6.29
N LEU A 29 10.38 1.34 5.38
CA LEU A 29 9.22 2.18 5.49
C LEU A 29 7.99 1.51 4.86
N LEU A 30 6.93 1.36 5.64
CA LEU A 30 5.64 0.93 5.16
C LEU A 30 4.74 2.14 4.88
N ILE A 31 4.24 2.21 3.64
CA ILE A 31 3.26 3.20 3.19
C ILE A 31 1.89 2.52 3.20
N ASP A 32 1.05 2.91 4.15
CA ASP A 32 -0.35 2.51 4.18
C ASP A 32 -1.14 3.30 3.15
N VAL A 33 -1.63 2.61 2.12
CA VAL A 33 -2.41 3.21 1.03
C VAL A 33 -3.91 2.95 1.21
N ARG A 34 -4.38 2.65 2.42
CA ARG A 34 -5.81 2.49 2.69
C ARG A 34 -6.50 3.85 2.82
N ALA A 35 -7.66 3.99 2.19
CA ALA A 35 -8.51 5.16 2.44
C ALA A 35 -9.02 5.22 3.88
N VAL A 36 -9.23 4.05 4.50
CA VAL A 36 -9.68 3.92 5.89
C VAL A 36 -8.76 2.91 6.59
N PRO A 37 -7.81 3.34 7.43
CA PRO A 37 -6.84 2.46 8.09
C PRO A 37 -7.43 1.85 9.38
N GLN A 38 -8.73 1.52 9.35
CA GLN A 38 -9.40 0.75 10.39
C GLN A 38 -9.52 -0.69 9.90
N SER A 39 -9.22 -1.65 10.77
CA SER A 39 -9.30 -3.07 10.46
C SER A 39 -9.88 -3.81 11.65
N ARG A 40 -10.75 -4.78 11.37
CA ARG A 40 -11.22 -5.76 12.36
C ARG A 40 -10.21 -6.88 12.59
N LYS A 41 -9.21 -6.98 11.72
CA LYS A 41 -8.15 -7.98 11.84
C LYS A 41 -7.16 -7.53 12.93
N PRO A 42 -6.89 -8.37 13.94
CA PRO A 42 -5.99 -8.03 15.03
C PRO A 42 -4.63 -7.52 14.53
N GLY A 43 -4.14 -6.43 15.10
CA GLY A 43 -2.85 -5.83 14.74
C GLY A 43 -2.86 -4.90 13.52
N PHE A 44 -3.94 -4.87 12.71
CA PHE A 44 -3.98 -4.06 11.48
C PHE A 44 -4.76 -2.75 11.60
N SER A 45 -5.24 -2.40 12.78
CA SER A 45 -5.71 -1.03 13.05
C SER A 45 -4.52 -0.07 13.00
N LYS A 46 -4.70 1.17 12.53
CA LYS A 46 -3.61 2.16 12.36
C LYS A 46 -2.62 2.21 13.53
N ARG A 47 -3.14 2.31 14.76
CA ARG A 47 -2.31 2.42 15.97
C ARG A 47 -1.52 1.15 16.26
N GLN A 48 -2.17 -0.02 16.18
CA GLN A 48 -1.51 -1.30 16.46
C GLN A 48 -0.49 -1.64 15.37
N LEU A 49 -0.82 -1.37 14.11
CA LEU A 49 0.07 -1.58 12.98
C LEU A 49 1.32 -0.71 13.13
N ALA A 50 1.15 0.58 13.42
CA ALA A 50 2.27 1.48 13.63
C ALA A 50 3.17 1.02 14.80
N ALA A 51 2.58 0.58 15.93
CA ALA A 51 3.33 0.07 17.07
C ALA A 51 4.13 -1.20 16.74
N GLY A 52 3.50 -2.20 16.11
CA GLY A 52 4.19 -3.44 15.74
C GLY A 52 5.28 -3.25 14.69
N LEU A 53 5.13 -2.27 13.79
CA LEU A 53 6.19 -1.89 12.84
C LEU A 53 7.34 -1.16 13.54
N ASP A 54 7.05 -0.27 14.48
CA ASP A 54 8.06 0.46 15.26
C ASP A 54 8.94 -0.50 16.08
N GLU A 55 8.34 -1.50 16.74
CA GLU A 55 9.05 -2.58 17.43
C GLU A 55 9.99 -3.37 16.51
N ALA A 56 9.65 -3.46 15.22
CA ALA A 56 10.46 -4.11 14.19
C ALA A 56 11.48 -3.17 13.52
N GLY A 57 11.53 -1.89 13.90
CA GLY A 57 12.39 -0.87 13.29
C GLY A 57 11.92 -0.40 11.91
N ILE A 58 10.65 -0.61 11.56
CA ILE A 58 10.06 -0.24 10.28
C ILE A 58 9.23 1.02 10.47
N ARG A 59 9.56 2.09 9.73
CA ARG A 59 8.78 3.33 9.80
C ARG A 59 7.40 3.13 9.18
N TYR A 60 6.43 3.92 9.64
CA TYR A 60 5.06 3.88 9.13
C TYR A 60 4.60 5.27 8.67
N VAL A 61 4.01 5.35 7.47
CA VAL A 61 3.31 6.54 6.99
C VAL A 61 1.97 6.14 6.38
N HIS A 62 0.96 6.99 6.59
CA HIS A 62 -0.37 6.80 6.01
C HIS A 62 -0.65 7.89 4.99
N LEU A 63 -0.78 7.51 3.72
CA LEU A 63 -1.04 8.40 2.60
C LEU A 63 -2.47 8.19 2.10
N VAL A 64 -3.41 8.85 2.77
CA VAL A 64 -4.85 8.64 2.57
C VAL A 64 -5.32 8.93 1.15
N GLY A 65 -4.67 9.87 0.46
CA GLY A 65 -4.94 10.24 -0.93
C GLY A 65 -4.67 9.11 -1.92
N LEU A 66 -3.87 8.11 -1.53
CA LEU A 66 -3.61 6.91 -2.33
C LEU A 66 -4.63 5.79 -2.09
N GLY A 67 -5.63 6.04 -1.25
CA GLY A 67 -6.67 5.08 -0.93
C GLY A 67 -7.85 5.11 -1.88
N THR A 68 -8.41 3.94 -2.18
CA THR A 68 -9.61 3.84 -3.00
C THR A 68 -10.80 4.55 -2.35
N PRO A 69 -11.48 5.47 -3.04
CA PRO A 69 -12.67 6.14 -2.52
C PRO A 69 -13.83 5.15 -2.32
N LYS A 70 -14.85 5.52 -1.54
CA LYS A 70 -15.94 4.61 -1.16
C LYS A 70 -16.60 3.91 -2.36
N PRO A 71 -16.98 4.60 -3.45
CA PRO A 71 -17.57 3.94 -4.61
C PRO A 71 -16.65 2.88 -5.25
N GLY A 72 -15.34 3.12 -5.28
CA GLY A 72 -14.36 2.16 -5.78
C GLY A 72 -14.19 0.96 -4.85
N ARG A 73 -14.20 1.17 -3.52
CA ARG A 73 -14.20 0.07 -2.55
C ARG A 73 -15.45 -0.80 -2.65
N ASP A 74 -16.61 -0.19 -2.87
CA ASP A 74 -17.86 -0.91 -3.06
C ASP A 74 -17.84 -1.71 -4.38
N ALA A 75 -17.21 -1.19 -5.44
CA ALA A 75 -16.98 -1.93 -6.68
C ALA A 75 -16.03 -3.12 -6.51
N ALA A 76 -14.90 -2.96 -5.80
CA ALA A 76 -13.98 -4.05 -5.48
C ALA A 76 -14.68 -5.19 -4.72
N ARG A 77 -15.44 -4.86 -3.67
CA ARG A 77 -16.21 -5.85 -2.88
C ARG A 77 -17.25 -6.61 -3.71
N ALA A 78 -17.76 -5.99 -4.77
CA ALA A 78 -18.69 -6.62 -5.70
C ALA A 78 -17.99 -7.40 -6.83
N GLY A 79 -16.66 -7.55 -6.78
CA GLY A 79 -15.87 -8.22 -7.83
C GLY A 79 -15.77 -7.45 -9.14
N LYS A 80 -16.08 -6.14 -9.13
CA LYS A 80 -16.09 -5.29 -10.33
C LYS A 80 -14.75 -4.54 -10.45
N THR A 81 -13.68 -5.27 -10.71
CA THR A 81 -12.30 -4.74 -10.76
C THR A 81 -12.18 -3.58 -11.75
N ASP A 82 -12.63 -3.73 -12.99
CA ASP A 82 -12.54 -2.66 -14.01
C ASP A 82 -13.21 -1.36 -13.57
N ARG A 83 -14.37 -1.47 -12.92
CA ARG A 83 -15.09 -0.32 -12.37
C ARG A 83 -14.33 0.32 -11.21
N MET A 84 -13.73 -0.50 -10.34
CA MET A 84 -12.87 0.02 -9.26
C MET A 84 -11.67 0.76 -9.85
N GLU A 85 -11.00 0.21 -10.86
CA GLU A 85 -9.84 0.84 -11.50
C GLU A 85 -10.20 2.17 -12.14
N ALA A 86 -11.31 2.25 -12.88
CA ALA A 86 -11.78 3.49 -13.49
C ALA A 86 -12.02 4.58 -12.42
N ILE A 87 -12.74 4.24 -11.35
CA ILE A 87 -13.01 5.17 -10.23
C ILE A 87 -11.70 5.58 -9.54
N PHE A 88 -10.76 4.64 -9.36
CA PHE A 88 -9.49 4.93 -8.71
C PHE A 88 -8.63 5.87 -9.56
N ARG A 89 -8.53 5.63 -10.88
CA ARG A 89 -7.76 6.49 -11.79
C ARG A 89 -8.31 7.90 -11.84
N GLU A 90 -9.63 8.07 -11.83
CA GLU A 90 -10.24 9.41 -11.76
C GLU A 90 -9.93 10.09 -10.42
N HIS A 91 -10.05 9.38 -9.30
CA HIS A 91 -9.67 9.88 -7.98
C HIS A 91 -8.20 10.33 -7.91
N MET A 92 -7.30 9.61 -8.61
CA MET A 92 -5.89 9.96 -8.67
C MET A 92 -5.62 11.30 -9.38
N THR A 93 -6.60 11.92 -10.05
CA THR A 93 -6.44 13.28 -10.62
C THR A 93 -6.63 14.41 -9.60
N SER A 94 -7.11 14.11 -8.39
CA SER A 94 -7.32 15.11 -7.34
C SER A 94 -6.00 15.63 -6.75
N ASP A 95 -5.99 16.90 -6.33
CA ASP A 95 -4.82 17.56 -5.72
C ASP A 95 -4.24 16.77 -4.55
N ARG A 96 -5.11 16.22 -3.69
CA ARG A 96 -4.69 15.43 -2.54
C ARG A 96 -4.00 14.13 -2.95
N ALA A 97 -4.54 13.43 -3.96
CA ALA A 97 -3.95 12.19 -4.45
C ALA A 97 -2.60 12.46 -5.14
N GLN A 98 -2.50 13.54 -5.90
CA GLN A 98 -1.24 13.96 -6.54
C GLN A 98 -0.17 14.34 -5.52
N ALA A 99 -0.53 15.08 -4.46
CA ALA A 99 0.40 15.43 -3.38
C ALA A 99 0.93 14.19 -2.64
N ASP A 100 0.04 13.26 -2.28
CA ASP A 100 0.41 12.01 -1.61
C ASP A 100 1.22 11.08 -2.55
N LEU A 101 0.95 11.09 -3.87
CA LEU A 101 1.72 10.34 -4.86
C LEU A 101 3.15 10.89 -5.02
N ALA A 102 3.29 12.22 -5.06
CA ALA A 102 4.59 12.89 -5.07
C ALA A 102 5.40 12.54 -3.79
N GLN A 103 4.74 12.54 -2.63
CA GLN A 103 5.36 12.12 -1.38
C GLN A 103 5.81 10.65 -1.43
N ALA A 104 4.96 9.74 -1.91
CA ALA A 104 5.32 8.31 -2.05
C ALA A 104 6.54 8.12 -2.96
N ARG A 105 6.64 8.86 -4.07
CA ARG A 105 7.80 8.86 -4.97
C ARG A 105 9.07 9.36 -4.28
N GLY A 106 8.99 10.45 -3.52
CA GLY A 106 10.12 10.96 -2.73
C GLY A 106 10.61 9.97 -1.69
N LEU A 107 9.68 9.27 -1.03
CA LEU A 107 10.00 8.23 -0.05
C LEU A 107 10.64 7.00 -0.72
N ALA A 108 10.11 6.55 -1.86
CA ALA A 108 10.65 5.41 -2.59
C ALA A 108 12.10 5.61 -3.10
N ARG A 109 12.51 6.87 -3.33
CA ARG A 109 13.88 7.23 -3.72
C ARG A 109 14.88 7.22 -2.55
N THR A 110 14.40 7.35 -1.31
CA THR A 110 15.24 7.54 -0.13
C THR A 110 15.20 6.37 0.85
N ALA A 111 14.29 5.43 0.65
CA ALA A 111 14.13 4.25 1.49
C ALA A 111 13.56 3.07 0.70
N ARG A 112 13.78 1.86 1.20
CA ARG A 112 13.13 0.65 0.70
C ARG A 112 11.69 0.58 1.20
N VAL A 113 10.75 1.02 0.36
CA VAL A 113 9.34 1.16 0.71
C VAL A 113 8.50 -0.08 0.43
N CYS A 114 7.49 -0.32 1.25
CA CYS A 114 6.43 -1.29 0.99
C CYS A 114 5.03 -0.65 1.01
N LEU A 115 4.23 -0.83 -0.04
CA LEU A 115 2.84 -0.40 -0.10
C LEU A 115 1.90 -1.45 0.51
N LEU A 116 1.08 -1.06 1.48
CA LEU A 116 0.13 -1.95 2.16
C LEU A 116 -1.33 -1.66 1.75
N CYS A 117 -2.06 -2.68 1.29
CA CYS A 117 -3.53 -2.69 1.20
C CYS A 117 -4.14 -3.91 1.93
N PHE A 118 -5.46 -4.09 1.90
CA PHE A 118 -6.10 -5.23 2.54
C PHE A 118 -5.98 -6.49 1.67
N GLU A 119 -6.44 -6.41 0.43
CA GLU A 119 -6.70 -7.52 -0.48
C GLU A 119 -5.45 -8.39 -0.68
N ARG A 120 -5.55 -9.73 -0.75
CA ARG A 120 -4.35 -10.57 -0.93
C ARG A 120 -3.76 -10.43 -2.32
N ASP A 121 -4.61 -10.49 -3.34
CA ASP A 121 -4.22 -10.46 -4.75
C ASP A 121 -3.97 -9.01 -5.24
N PRO A 122 -2.75 -8.65 -5.67
CA PRO A 122 -2.47 -7.33 -6.22
C PRO A 122 -3.20 -7.05 -7.54
N ALA A 123 -3.55 -8.07 -8.33
CA ALA A 123 -4.24 -7.90 -9.60
C ALA A 123 -5.64 -7.29 -9.43
N GLN A 124 -6.24 -7.45 -8.25
CA GLN A 124 -7.56 -6.94 -7.90
C GLN A 124 -7.54 -5.75 -6.93
N CYS A 125 -6.35 -5.27 -6.52
CA CYS A 125 -6.20 -4.17 -5.57
C CYS A 125 -5.67 -2.90 -6.25
N HIS A 126 -6.10 -1.74 -5.76
CA HIS A 126 -5.56 -0.44 -6.17
C HIS A 126 -4.07 -0.28 -5.87
N ARG A 127 -3.51 -1.05 -4.92
CA ARG A 127 -2.08 -0.97 -4.58
C ARG A 127 -1.17 -1.22 -5.79
N ARG A 128 -1.60 -2.06 -6.74
CA ARG A 128 -0.89 -2.30 -8.00
C ARG A 128 -0.82 -1.02 -8.82
N LEU A 129 -1.95 -0.32 -8.96
CA LEU A 129 -2.04 0.95 -9.68
C LEU A 129 -1.14 2.02 -9.04
N VAL A 130 -1.11 2.10 -7.70
CA VAL A 130 -0.19 3.02 -6.99
C VAL A 130 1.27 2.64 -7.25
N ALA A 131 1.62 1.36 -7.16
CA ALA A 131 2.98 0.88 -7.42
C ALA A 131 3.43 1.21 -8.85
N GLU A 132 2.57 0.99 -9.85
CA GLU A 132 2.80 1.34 -11.26
C GLU A 132 3.01 2.85 -11.46
N MET A 133 2.20 3.69 -10.80
CA MET A 133 2.35 5.15 -10.88
C MET A 133 3.65 5.67 -10.23
N VAL A 134 4.15 4.98 -9.20
CA VAL A 134 5.45 5.28 -8.58
C VAL A 134 6.59 4.75 -9.46
N GLN A 135 6.48 3.53 -9.98
CA GLN A 135 7.44 2.92 -10.90
C GLN A 135 7.64 3.78 -12.16
N ALA A 136 6.56 4.28 -12.76
CA ALA A 136 6.62 5.07 -13.99
C ALA A 136 7.53 6.30 -13.90
N GLU A 137 7.71 6.88 -12.70
CA GLU A 137 8.61 8.02 -12.50
C GLU A 137 9.94 7.66 -11.83
N THR A 138 9.99 6.58 -11.06
CA THR A 138 11.19 6.19 -10.31
C THR A 138 12.08 5.20 -11.07
N GLY A 139 11.50 4.43 -12.00
CA GLY A 139 12.16 3.32 -12.70
C GLY A 139 12.46 2.12 -11.81
N GLN A 140 11.87 2.04 -10.61
CA GLN A 140 12.05 0.92 -9.68
C GLN A 140 11.15 -0.26 -10.08
N ASP A 141 11.69 -1.48 -10.04
CA ASP A 141 10.88 -2.70 -10.24
C ASP A 141 9.83 -2.86 -9.14
N ILE A 142 8.75 -3.59 -9.42
CA ILE A 142 7.71 -3.90 -8.43
C ILE A 142 7.88 -5.35 -7.98
N LEU A 143 7.89 -5.57 -6.66
CA LEU A 143 7.91 -6.89 -6.06
C LEU A 143 6.72 -7.07 -5.11
N HIS A 144 5.87 -8.06 -5.42
CA HIS A 144 4.75 -8.42 -4.56
C HIS A 144 5.19 -9.43 -3.50
N LEU A 145 5.07 -9.05 -2.23
CA LEU A 145 5.34 -9.90 -1.09
C LEU A 145 4.08 -10.68 -0.69
N HIS A 146 4.30 -11.83 -0.08
CA HIS A 146 3.27 -12.65 0.53
C HIS A 146 3.72 -13.05 1.94
N ALA A 147 2.78 -12.99 2.89
CA ALA A 147 2.94 -13.40 4.28
C ALA A 147 2.02 -14.58 4.59
#